data_AF-A0A6A1Q1Q6-F1
#
_entry.id   AF-A0A6A1Q1Q6-F1
#
_cell.length_a   1.000
_cell.length_b   1.000
_cell.length_c   1.000
_cell.angle_alpha   90.00
_cell.angle_beta   90.00
_cell.angle_gamma   90.00
#
_symmetry.space_group_name_H-M   'P 1'
#
loop_
_entity.id
_entity.type
_entity.pdbx_description
1 polymer ?
#
loop_
_entity_poly.entity_id
_entity_poly.type
_entity_poly.pdbx_seq_one_letter_code
_entity_poly.pdbx_strand_id
1 'polypeptide(L)'
;ILLREGCKKILVADSLSLLKKMHRTQMKGILVDEENICESCLSPILPSDAAKPFSAVVFHCRHMFHKECLPMTSMNSPVQFCNICSAKHRGPGSAMLEMKK
;
A
#
# COMPACT_ATOMS: atom_id res chain seq x y z
N ILE A 1 15.80 -27.19 25.62
CA ILE A 1 14.63 -26.33 25.97
C ILE A 1 15.02 -24.85 25.89
N LEU A 2 16.10 -24.43 26.57
CA LEU A 2 16.62 -23.05 26.56
C LEU A 2 16.89 -22.45 25.17
N LEU A 3 17.48 -23.20 24.24
CA LEU A 3 17.77 -22.70 22.88
C LEU A 3 16.51 -22.38 22.07
N ARG A 4 15.46 -23.22 22.17
CA ARG A 4 14.20 -22.99 21.45
C ARG A 4 13.47 -21.76 21.98
N GLU A 5 13.51 -21.51 23.29
CA GLU A 5 12.95 -20.30 23.89
C GLU A 5 13.75 -19.05 23.54
N GLY A 6 15.08 -19.15 23.49
CA GLY A 6 15.95 -18.07 23.00
C GLY A 6 15.61 -17.66 21.57
N CYS A 7 15.55 -18.62 20.63
CA CYS A 7 15.15 -18.38 19.25
C CYS A 7 13.76 -17.76 19.14
N LYS A 8 12.78 -18.24 19.93
CA LYS A 8 11.42 -17.67 19.96
C LYS A 8 11.41 -16.21 20.40
N LYS A 9 12.18 -15.85 21.43
CA LYS A 9 12.29 -14.46 21.90
C LYS A 9 12.91 -13.55 20.85
N ILE A 10 13.95 -14.01 20.16
CA ILE A 10 14.60 -13.28 19.06
C ILE A 10 13.60 -13.03 17.93
N LEU A 11 12.93 -14.09 17.44
CA LEU A 11 11.97 -13.98 16.34
C LEU A 11 10.83 -13.02 16.66
N VAL A 12 10.29 -13.05 17.88
CA VAL A 12 9.23 -12.13 18.31
C VAL A 12 9.74 -10.69 18.37
N ALA A 13 10.93 -10.45 18.93
CA ALA A 13 11.54 -9.12 19.01
C ALA A 13 11.83 -8.54 17.61
N ASP A 14 12.36 -9.34 16.71
CA ASP A 14 12.66 -8.95 15.33
C ASP A 14 11.38 -8.64 14.56
N SER A 15 10.35 -9.49 14.69
CA SER A 15 9.05 -9.28 14.04
C SER A 15 8.41 -7.96 14.48
N LEU A 16 8.44 -7.65 15.78
CA LEU A 16 7.92 -6.40 16.31
C LEU A 16 8.74 -5.19 15.82
N SER A 17 10.06 -5.33 15.77
CA SER A 17 10.95 -4.25 15.30
C SER A 17 10.74 -3.96 13.82
N LEU A 18 10.58 -5.00 13.00
CA LEU A 18 10.24 -4.89 11.58
C LEU A 18 8.86 -4.25 11.39
N LEU A 19 7.85 -4.69 12.15
CA LEU A 19 6.51 -4.09 12.12
C LEU A 19 6.55 -2.60 12.46
N LYS A 20 7.26 -2.20 13.52
CA LYS A 20 7.44 -0.79 13.90
C LYS A 20 8.14 0.01 12.81
N LYS A 21 9.17 -0.56 12.17
CA LYS A 21 9.89 0.08 11.06
C LYS A 21 8.99 0.25 9.83
N MET A 22 8.22 -0.77 9.48
CA MET A 22 7.23 -0.72 8.39
C MET A 22 6.21 0.38 8.65
N HIS A 23 5.58 0.37 9.83
CA HIS A 23 4.58 1.37 10.22
C HIS A 23 5.15 2.79 10.16
N ARG A 24 6.33 3.02 10.74
CA ARG A 24 7.01 4.33 10.65
C ARG A 24 7.28 4.76 9.21
N THR A 25 7.59 3.83 8.33
CA THR A 25 7.85 4.13 6.91
C THR A 25 6.56 4.44 6.16
N GLN A 26 5.47 3.73 6.44
CA GLN A 26 4.16 3.95 5.85
C GLN A 26 3.51 5.25 6.32
N MET A 27 3.77 5.66 7.56
CA MET A 27 3.30 6.93 8.14
C MET A 27 4.07 8.16 7.67
N LYS A 28 5.18 8.00 6.93
CA LYS A 28 5.90 9.16 6.37
C LYS A 28 5.06 9.80 5.27
N GLY A 29 5.09 11.13 5.22
CA GLY A 29 4.58 11.87 4.06
C GLY A 29 5.28 11.40 2.78
N ILE A 30 4.52 11.38 1.69
CA ILE A 30 5.03 11.07 0.35
C ILE A 30 5.14 12.39 -0.40
N LEU A 31 6.31 12.65 -0.98
CA LEU A 31 6.49 13.77 -1.89
C LEU A 31 5.70 13.49 -3.16
N VAL A 32 4.89 14.47 -3.58
CA VAL A 32 4.20 14.46 -4.86
C VAL A 32 4.70 15.65 -5.67
N ASP A 33 5.37 15.39 -6.80
CA ASP A 33 5.96 16.37 -7.70
C ASP A 33 5.57 16.12 -9.17
N GLU A 34 6.13 16.90 -10.09
CA GLU A 34 5.84 16.85 -11.52
C GLU A 34 6.36 15.57 -12.20
N GLU A 35 7.30 14.84 -11.59
CA GLU A 35 7.81 13.58 -12.12
C GLU A 35 6.84 12.42 -11.86
N ASN A 36 5.87 12.62 -10.98
CA ASN A 36 4.93 11.57 -10.60
C ASN A 36 3.82 11.40 -11.63
N ILE A 37 3.65 10.16 -12.10
CA ILE A 37 2.65 9.78 -13.10
C ILE A 37 1.57 8.88 -12.51
N CYS A 38 0.38 8.95 -13.09
CA CYS A 38 -0.70 8.03 -12.80
C CYS A 38 -0.45 6.70 -13.50
N GLU A 39 -0.43 5.62 -12.75
CA GLU A 39 -0.15 4.27 -13.27
C GLU A 39 -1.28 3.69 -14.15
N SER A 40 -2.42 4.38 -14.23
CA SER A 40 -3.60 3.96 -15.01
C SER A 40 -3.68 4.67 -16.36
N CYS A 41 -3.54 6.00 -16.37
CA CYS A 41 -3.63 6.81 -17.61
C CYS A 41 -2.28 7.28 -18.15
N LEU A 42 -1.19 7.05 -17.40
CA LEU A 42 0.18 7.46 -17.72
C LEU A 42 0.41 8.98 -17.84
N SER A 43 -0.57 9.78 -17.45
CA SER A 43 -0.45 11.24 -17.37
C SER A 43 0.11 11.69 -16.01
N PRO A 44 0.70 12.89 -15.90
CA PRO A 44 1.15 13.45 -14.63
C PRO A 44 0.04 13.46 -13.56
N ILE A 45 0.40 13.15 -12.31
CA ILE A 45 -0.52 13.19 -11.17
C ILE A 45 -0.99 14.62 -10.91
N LEU A 46 -0.05 15.57 -10.93
CA LEU A 46 -0.34 16.97 -10.75
C LEU A 46 -0.93 17.58 -12.03
N PRO A 47 -2.00 18.39 -11.93
CA PRO A 47 -2.50 19.13 -13.07
C PRO A 47 -1.49 20.21 -13.49
N SER A 48 -1.42 20.52 -14.79
CA SER A 48 -0.58 21.63 -15.28
C SER A 48 -1.02 23.02 -14.79
N ASP A 49 -2.27 23.13 -14.34
CA ASP A 49 -2.84 24.35 -13.77
C ASP A 49 -3.11 24.13 -12.28
N ALA A 50 -2.32 24.80 -11.44
CA ALA A 50 -2.42 24.71 -9.98
C ALA A 50 -3.74 25.25 -9.41
N ALA A 51 -4.51 26.02 -10.18
CA ALA A 51 -5.83 26.48 -9.77
C ALA A 51 -6.90 25.39 -9.85
N LYS A 52 -6.63 24.28 -10.57
CA LYS A 52 -7.60 23.19 -10.71
C LYS A 52 -7.57 22.29 -9.47
N PRO A 53 -8.74 21.99 -8.87
CA PRO A 53 -8.80 20.99 -7.83
C PRO A 53 -8.38 19.64 -8.41
N PHE A 54 -7.52 18.92 -7.69
CA PHE A 54 -7.12 17.57 -8.05
C PHE A 54 -7.22 16.65 -6.84
N SER A 55 -7.44 15.37 -7.10
CA SER A 55 -7.46 14.35 -6.06
C SER A 55 -6.69 13.14 -6.53
N ALA A 56 -5.69 12.74 -5.75
CA ALA A 56 -4.86 11.58 -6.01
C ALA A 56 -4.96 10.59 -4.86
N VAL A 57 -4.78 9.32 -5.19
CA VAL A 57 -4.66 8.22 -4.23
C VAL A 57 -3.27 7.64 -4.37
N VAL A 58 -2.52 7.65 -3.27
CA VAL A 58 -1.17 7.08 -3.20
C VAL A 58 -1.21 5.92 -2.21
N PHE A 59 -0.81 4.74 -2.67
CA PHE A 59 -0.76 3.55 -1.84
C PHE A 59 0.56 3.45 -1.07
N HIS A 60 0.61 2.64 -0.01
CA HIS A 60 1.86 2.37 0.74
C HIS A 60 2.99 1.75 -0.12
N CYS A 61 2.64 1.15 -1.26
CA CYS A 61 3.59 0.65 -2.26
C CYS A 61 4.14 1.77 -3.19
N ARG A 62 3.73 3.02 -2.97
CA ARG A 62 4.06 4.23 -3.74
C ARG A 62 3.50 4.31 -5.16
N HIS A 63 2.71 3.35 -5.61
CA HIS A 63 1.94 3.54 -6.84
C HIS A 63 0.88 4.63 -6.66
N MET A 64 0.77 5.50 -7.66
CA MET A 64 -0.03 6.73 -7.62
C MET A 64 -1.09 6.69 -8.71
N PHE A 65 -2.28 7.16 -8.37
CA PHE A 65 -3.41 7.19 -9.29
C PHE A 65 -4.20 8.49 -9.09
N HIS A 66 -4.76 9.04 -10.16
CA HIS A 66 -5.87 9.98 -10.01
C HIS A 66 -7.06 9.25 -9.36
N LYS A 67 -7.84 9.96 -8.55
CA LYS A 67 -9.00 9.37 -7.85
C LYS A 67 -10.01 8.78 -8.83
N GLU A 68 -10.20 9.43 -9.97
CA GLU A 68 -11.06 9.03 -11.09
C GLU A 68 -10.49 7.88 -11.93
N CYS A 69 -9.17 7.67 -11.88
CA CYS A 69 -8.50 6.57 -12.58
C CYS A 69 -8.54 5.25 -11.80
N LEU A 70 -9.02 5.29 -10.54
CA LEU A 70 -9.30 4.09 -9.76
C LEU A 70 -10.75 3.65 -10.00
N PRO A 71 -11.00 2.35 -10.23
CA PRO A 71 -12.36 1.85 -10.29
C PRO A 71 -13.06 2.13 -8.97
N MET A 72 -14.28 2.70 -9.03
CA MET A 72 -15.09 2.92 -7.84
C MET A 72 -15.32 1.58 -7.14
N THR A 73 -14.64 1.35 -6.02
CA THR A 73 -14.95 0.23 -5.14
C THR A 73 -16.38 0.41 -4.67
N SER A 74 -17.23 -0.58 -4.98
CA SER A 74 -18.62 -0.66 -4.52
C SER A 74 -18.72 -0.23 -3.06
N MET A 75 -19.74 0.55 -2.73
CA MET A 75 -19.95 1.32 -1.48
C MET A 75 -19.83 0.56 -0.13
N ASN A 76 -19.41 -0.71 -0.13
CA ASN A 76 -19.40 -1.60 1.03
C ASN A 76 -17.99 -1.95 1.54
N SER A 77 -16.91 -1.45 0.93
CA SER A 77 -15.54 -1.64 1.46
C SER A 77 -14.78 -0.32 1.56
N PRO A 78 -14.38 0.11 2.77
CA PRO A 78 -13.55 1.31 2.95
C PRO A 78 -12.10 1.10 2.52
N VAL A 79 -11.69 -0.13 2.18
CA VAL A 79 -10.30 -0.47 1.88
C VAL A 79 -10.07 -0.51 0.38
N GLN A 80 -9.28 0.43 -0.11
CA GLN A 80 -8.76 0.43 -1.47
C GLN A 80 -7.43 -0.32 -1.51
N PHE A 81 -7.18 -1.07 -2.59
CA PHE A 81 -5.90 -1.73 -2.81
C PHE A 81 -5.25 -1.27 -4.11
N CYS A 82 -3.92 -1.29 -4.15
CA CYS A 82 -3.19 -1.00 -5.37
C CYS A 82 -3.43 -2.10 -6.41
N ASN A 83 -4.04 -1.78 -7.55
CA ASN A 83 -4.33 -2.75 -8.60
C ASN A 83 -3.06 -3.42 -9.18
N ILE A 84 -1.90 -2.74 -9.13
CA ILE A 84 -0.62 -3.30 -9.60
C ILE A 84 -0.09 -4.35 -8.63
N CYS A 85 -0.07 -4.06 -7.33
CA CYS A 85 0.45 -4.98 -6.32
C CYS A 85 -0.53 -6.11 -6.02
N SER A 86 -1.82 -5.81 -5.91
CA SER A 86 -2.85 -6.82 -5.61
C SER A 86 -3.06 -7.82 -6.73
N ALA A 87 -2.84 -7.43 -8.00
CA ALA A 87 -2.80 -8.38 -9.10
C ALA A 87 -1.66 -9.41 -8.94
N LYS A 88 -0.52 -8.99 -8.38
CA LYS A 88 0.64 -9.89 -8.11
C LYS A 88 0.39 -10.83 -6.94
N HIS A 89 -0.50 -10.48 -6.02
CA HIS A 89 -1.00 -11.38 -4.97
C HIS A 89 -2.13 -12.30 -5.46
N ARG A 90 -2.22 -12.64 -6.75
CA ARG A 90 -3.08 -13.74 -7.26
C ARG A 90 -2.29 -14.97 -7.67
N GLY A 91 -1.05 -15.10 -7.21
CA GLY A 91 -0.29 -16.35 -7.34
C GLY A 91 -0.87 -17.47 -6.46
N PRO A 92 -0.53 -18.74 -6.71
CA PRO A 92 -0.99 -19.84 -5.86
C PRO A 92 -0.53 -19.62 -4.40
N GLY A 93 -1.47 -19.42 -3.46
CA GLY A 93 -1.18 -19.31 -2.01
C GLY A 93 -1.60 -18.00 -1.32
N SER A 94 -2.08 -16.99 -2.03
CA SER A 94 -2.42 -15.67 -1.46
C SER A 94 -3.85 -15.53 -0.93
N ALA A 95 -4.70 -16.55 -1.08
CA ALA A 95 -6.06 -16.59 -0.52
C ALA A 95 -6.13 -17.05 0.96
N MET A 96 -5.00 -17.17 1.66
CA MET A 96 -4.97 -17.73 3.02
C MET A 96 -5.45 -16.80 4.15
N LEU A 97 -6.02 -15.63 3.85
CA LEU A 97 -6.54 -14.71 4.88
C LEU A 97 -8.07 -14.67 5.00
N GLU A 98 -8.82 -15.43 4.21
CA GLU A 98 -10.25 -15.67 4.44
C GLU A 98 -10.51 -17.06 5.04
N MET A 99 -9.90 -17.34 6.19
CA MET A 99 -10.45 -18.35 7.09
C MET A 99 -9.93 -18.12 8.51
N LYS A 100 -10.74 -17.43 9.32
CA LYS A 100 -11.31 -17.98 10.56
C LYS A 100 -12.24 -16.95 11.22
N LYS A 101 -13.49 -17.38 11.37
CA LYS A 101 -14.43 -16.94 12.42
C LYS A 101 -13.77 -17.01 13.79
#